data_AF-A0A3G2T2E6-F1
#
_entry.id   AF-A0A3G2T2E6-F1
#
_cell.length_a   1.000
_cell.length_b   1.000
_cell.length_c   1.000
_cell.angle_alpha   90.00
_cell.angle_beta   90.00
_cell.angle_gamma   90.00
#
_symmetry.space_group_name_H-M   'P 1'
#
loop_
_entity.id
_entity.type
_entity.pdbx_description
1 polymer ?
#
loop_
_entity_poly.entity_id
_entity_poly.type
_entity_poly.pdbx_seq_one_letter_code
_entity_poly.pdbx_strand_id
1 'polypeptide(L)'
;MNILNGNEAFTAMMAGKNIMCRAVGGLIEFDDLSQFPATVFAMPGYEFCIKIDFIELAGISFLKPFSIDELVADQEIYICENYSRITKCQFIPDRVEMRDAVISGFVQRDRENAANQIKAIQKALGIETEIYFQEIDYKELLAALATKNREPKKRETRKKTDVNLDVAKTVTPKGTESTDEPWGEAKNNTSEVVETHKPNSRPAFTVDEVAEIETDTDALLEKFTTQILNCTTTDAVLSIRPIFFANGHLEREHTQHLCKLTEEKLLELDPKQYAPKQIKNDHQIYIDALNVCSRVDEIETTLRGIESEGFSEDQLTEIEQAKQAKLAEFQEKVIAQANEEQYQKLLAELIEHAQKADSPKEANALYKYTVEWTEEQRKPLMSAITKRLNELNADAPPVEQPPSLMVRIQSSQNERELNELLPEIRSRHADIQPKLMDCVRARRFELENGVT
;
A
#
# COMPACT_ATOMS: atom_id res chain seq x y z
N MET A 1 -26.35 -12.21 -19.38
CA MET A 1 -26.18 -11.55 -20.69
C MET A 1 -27.37 -10.63 -20.92
N ASN A 2 -27.17 -9.37 -21.31
CA ASN A 2 -28.28 -8.44 -21.52
C ASN A 2 -28.72 -8.47 -23.00
N ILE A 3 -30.03 -8.52 -23.25
CA ILE A 3 -30.60 -8.53 -24.61
C ILE A 3 -30.99 -7.09 -24.96
N LEU A 4 -30.51 -6.63 -26.12
CA LEU A 4 -30.73 -5.29 -26.65
C LEU A 4 -31.78 -5.30 -27.76
N ASN A 5 -32.57 -4.23 -27.84
CA ASN A 5 -33.39 -3.95 -29.01
C ASN A 5 -32.55 -3.35 -30.16
N GLY A 6 -33.11 -3.23 -31.36
CA GLY A 6 -32.39 -2.75 -32.55
C GLY A 6 -31.78 -1.35 -32.40
N ASN A 7 -32.43 -0.43 -31.69
CA ASN A 7 -31.91 0.93 -31.47
C ASN A 7 -30.74 0.93 -30.47
N GLU A 8 -30.84 0.16 -29.39
CA GLU A 8 -29.78 -0.02 -28.38
C GLU A 8 -28.56 -0.71 -28.99
N ALA A 9 -28.79 -1.75 -29.80
CA ALA A 9 -27.75 -2.50 -30.49
C ALA A 9 -27.01 -1.61 -31.52
N PHE A 10 -27.75 -0.79 -32.29
CA PHE A 10 -27.15 0.19 -33.18
C PHE A 10 -26.35 1.26 -32.41
N THR A 11 -26.87 1.74 -31.28
CA THR A 11 -26.16 2.70 -30.42
C THR A 11 -24.87 2.11 -29.85
N ALA A 12 -24.90 0.86 -29.39
CA ALA A 12 -23.73 0.15 -28.89
C ALA A 12 -22.69 -0.13 -29.99
N MET A 13 -23.11 -0.44 -31.23
CA MET A 13 -22.23 -0.50 -32.40
C MET A 13 -21.57 0.86 -32.68
N MET A 14 -22.33 1.95 -32.66
CA MET A 14 -21.79 3.30 -32.87
C MET A 14 -20.80 3.73 -31.78
N ALA A 15 -20.94 3.16 -30.57
CA ALA A 15 -19.97 3.27 -29.47
C ALA A 15 -18.76 2.32 -29.61
N GLY A 16 -18.60 1.63 -30.74
CA GLY A 16 -17.48 0.74 -31.03
C GLY A 16 -17.57 -0.65 -30.38
N LYS A 17 -18.72 -1.05 -29.82
CA LYS A 17 -18.90 -2.39 -29.25
C LYS A 17 -19.29 -3.40 -30.33
N ASN A 18 -18.70 -4.60 -30.27
CA ASN A 18 -19.08 -5.72 -31.12
C ASN A 18 -20.49 -6.22 -30.76
N ILE A 19 -21.34 -6.44 -31.75
CA ILE A 19 -22.74 -6.87 -31.57
C ILE A 19 -22.96 -8.21 -32.27
N MET A 20 -23.64 -9.14 -31.58
CA MET A 20 -24.14 -10.38 -32.16
C MET A 20 -25.67 -10.33 -32.27
N CYS A 21 -26.24 -11.13 -33.18
CA CYS A 21 -27.66 -11.14 -33.49
C CYS A 21 -28.22 -12.57 -33.50
N ARG A 22 -29.50 -12.72 -33.16
CA ARG A 22 -30.28 -13.94 -33.38
C ARG A 22 -31.73 -13.60 -33.74
N ALA A 23 -32.44 -14.56 -34.33
CA ALA A 23 -33.90 -14.46 -34.47
C ALA A 23 -34.59 -14.73 -33.12
N VAL A 24 -35.64 -13.96 -32.80
CA VAL A 24 -36.48 -14.12 -31.60
C VAL A 24 -37.04 -15.54 -31.55
N GLY A 25 -36.82 -16.24 -30.43
CA GLY A 25 -37.28 -17.62 -30.23
C GLY A 25 -36.54 -18.68 -31.05
N GLY A 26 -35.43 -18.33 -31.71
CA GLY A 26 -34.56 -19.30 -32.38
C GLY A 26 -33.83 -20.22 -31.39
N LEU A 27 -33.69 -21.50 -31.77
CA LEU A 27 -32.83 -22.48 -31.10
C LEU A 27 -31.32 -22.28 -31.37
N ILE A 28 -30.98 -21.24 -32.13
CA ILE A 28 -29.62 -20.94 -32.59
C ILE A 28 -29.01 -19.91 -31.62
N GLU A 29 -27.73 -20.09 -31.30
CA GLU A 29 -26.96 -19.16 -30.47
C GLU A 29 -26.78 -17.80 -31.19
N PHE A 30 -26.31 -16.79 -30.44
CA PHE A 30 -26.03 -15.48 -31.04
C PHE A 30 -24.83 -15.58 -31.99
N ASP A 31 -25.01 -15.12 -33.23
CA ASP A 31 -24.00 -15.20 -34.29
C ASP A 31 -23.54 -13.80 -34.71
N ASP A 32 -22.37 -13.71 -35.36
CA ASP A 32 -21.76 -12.46 -35.77
C ASP A 32 -22.63 -11.71 -36.79
N LEU A 33 -22.76 -10.39 -36.60
CA LEU A 33 -23.66 -9.56 -37.39
C LEU A 33 -23.37 -9.58 -38.91
N SER A 34 -22.15 -9.95 -39.32
CA SER A 34 -21.77 -10.13 -40.72
C SER A 34 -22.57 -11.21 -41.45
N GLN A 35 -23.19 -12.15 -40.73
CA GLN A 35 -24.07 -13.19 -41.29
C GLN A 35 -25.49 -12.67 -41.58
N PHE A 36 -25.82 -11.43 -41.16
CA PHE A 36 -27.17 -10.86 -41.24
C PHE A 36 -27.22 -9.64 -42.16
N PRO A 37 -28.35 -9.39 -42.85
CA PRO A 37 -28.53 -8.19 -43.65
C PRO A 37 -28.61 -6.95 -42.76
N ALA A 38 -28.03 -5.82 -43.18
CA ALA A 38 -28.00 -4.57 -42.41
C ALA A 38 -29.37 -4.02 -41.96
N THR A 39 -30.47 -4.53 -42.55
CA THR A 39 -31.85 -4.20 -42.17
C THR A 39 -32.30 -4.80 -40.83
N VAL A 40 -31.56 -5.74 -40.22
CA VAL A 40 -32.00 -6.42 -38.98
C VAL A 40 -32.30 -5.45 -37.83
N PHE A 41 -31.60 -4.33 -37.72
CA PHE A 41 -31.86 -3.31 -36.68
C PHE A 41 -33.25 -2.67 -36.76
N ALA A 42 -33.89 -2.69 -37.94
CA ALA A 42 -35.22 -2.14 -38.19
C ALA A 42 -36.31 -3.23 -38.29
N MET A 43 -35.95 -4.52 -38.26
CA MET A 43 -36.88 -5.62 -38.44
C MET A 43 -37.39 -6.14 -37.08
N PRO A 44 -38.73 -6.27 -36.89
CA PRO A 44 -39.25 -6.98 -35.73
C PRO A 44 -38.92 -8.47 -35.85
N GLY A 45 -38.55 -9.11 -34.74
CA GLY A 45 -38.20 -10.53 -34.70
C GLY A 45 -36.70 -10.84 -34.62
N TYR A 46 -35.85 -9.85 -34.38
CA TYR A 46 -34.43 -10.04 -34.06
C TYR A 46 -34.09 -9.53 -32.65
N GLU A 47 -33.20 -10.25 -31.98
CA GLU A 47 -32.62 -9.91 -30.68
C GLU A 47 -31.11 -9.73 -30.83
N PHE A 48 -30.54 -8.80 -30.07
CA PHE A 48 -29.12 -8.47 -30.13
C PHE A 48 -28.47 -8.60 -28.76
N CYS A 49 -27.16 -8.78 -28.72
CA CYS A 49 -26.37 -8.67 -27.50
C CYS A 49 -24.96 -8.16 -27.82
N ILE A 50 -24.30 -7.59 -26.81
CA ILE A 50 -22.89 -7.21 -26.93
C ILE A 50 -22.04 -8.49 -26.89
N LYS A 51 -21.17 -8.66 -27.88
CA LYS A 51 -20.13 -9.70 -27.87
C LYS A 51 -19.14 -9.37 -26.77
N ILE A 52 -18.98 -10.28 -25.83
CA ILE A 52 -17.95 -10.20 -24.80
C ILE A 52 -16.76 -10.98 -25.35
N ASP A 53 -15.66 -10.28 -25.64
CA ASP A 53 -14.46 -10.92 -26.16
C ASP A 53 -13.86 -11.88 -25.13
N PHE A 54 -13.11 -12.89 -25.59
CA PHE A 54 -12.32 -13.76 -24.72
C PHE A 54 -10.89 -13.25 -24.57
N ILE A 55 -10.31 -13.45 -23.40
CA ILE A 55 -8.88 -13.32 -23.11
C ILE A 55 -8.32 -14.73 -22.99
N GLU A 56 -7.19 -14.99 -23.65
CA GLU A 56 -6.41 -16.22 -23.48
C GLU A 56 -5.13 -15.91 -22.68
N LEU A 57 -4.92 -16.63 -21.58
CA LEU A 57 -3.73 -16.52 -20.74
C LEU A 57 -3.28 -17.91 -20.28
N ALA A 58 -1.99 -18.23 -20.44
CA ALA A 58 -1.42 -19.54 -20.14
C ALA A 58 -2.16 -20.74 -20.79
N GLY A 59 -2.82 -20.54 -21.94
CA GLY A 59 -3.64 -21.56 -22.61
C GLY A 59 -4.96 -21.87 -21.88
N ILE A 60 -5.49 -20.91 -21.11
CA ILE A 60 -6.82 -20.94 -20.51
C ILE A 60 -7.55 -19.68 -21.01
N SER A 61 -8.75 -19.88 -21.57
CA SER A 61 -9.59 -18.80 -22.07
C SER A 61 -10.70 -18.45 -21.09
N PHE A 62 -10.96 -17.16 -20.91
CA PHE A 62 -12.03 -16.64 -20.07
C PHE A 62 -12.60 -15.34 -20.68
N LEU A 63 -13.85 -14.99 -20.36
CA LEU A 63 -14.47 -13.76 -20.84
C LEU A 63 -13.71 -12.52 -20.33
N LYS A 64 -13.68 -11.47 -21.15
CA LYS A 64 -13.16 -10.16 -20.75
C LYS A 64 -13.85 -9.71 -19.44
N PRO A 65 -13.09 -9.27 -18.42
CA PRO A 65 -13.64 -8.72 -17.17
C PRO A 65 -14.61 -7.55 -17.38
N PHE A 66 -15.37 -7.18 -16.36
CA PHE A 66 -16.22 -5.99 -16.43
C PHE A 66 -15.37 -4.72 -16.57
N SER A 67 -15.81 -3.81 -17.43
CA SER A 67 -15.36 -2.41 -17.39
C SER A 67 -16.33 -1.60 -16.52
N ILE A 68 -15.85 -0.52 -15.91
CA ILE A 68 -16.65 0.27 -14.96
C ILE A 68 -17.95 0.82 -15.56
N ASP A 69 -17.94 1.19 -16.84
CA ASP A 69 -19.09 1.71 -17.59
C ASP A 69 -20.17 0.64 -17.91
N GLU A 70 -19.91 -0.63 -17.59
CA GLU A 70 -20.81 -1.76 -17.85
C GLU A 70 -21.53 -2.27 -16.59
N LEU A 71 -21.22 -1.70 -15.41
CA LEU A 71 -21.76 -2.11 -14.13
C LEU A 71 -22.82 -1.15 -13.62
N VAL A 72 -23.93 -1.71 -13.15
CA VAL A 72 -25.01 -0.99 -12.47
C VAL A 72 -24.95 -1.29 -10.97
N ALA A 73 -25.36 -0.34 -10.13
CA ALA A 73 -25.50 -0.57 -8.70
C ALA A 73 -26.37 -1.81 -8.42
N ASP A 74 -26.01 -2.57 -7.38
CA ASP A 74 -26.65 -3.81 -6.94
C ASP A 74 -26.55 -5.01 -7.90
N GLN A 75 -25.82 -4.87 -9.02
CA GLN A 75 -25.57 -5.98 -9.95
C GLN A 75 -24.71 -7.08 -9.30
N GLU A 76 -25.08 -8.35 -9.51
CA GLU A 76 -24.27 -9.49 -9.08
C GLU A 76 -22.95 -9.55 -9.85
N ILE A 77 -21.83 -9.66 -9.11
CA ILE A 77 -20.47 -9.72 -9.63
C ILE A 77 -19.63 -10.77 -8.89
N TYR A 78 -18.57 -11.24 -9.54
CA TYR A 78 -17.63 -12.23 -9.02
C TYR A 78 -16.22 -11.60 -8.96
N ILE A 79 -15.76 -11.21 -7.77
CA ILE A 79 -14.45 -10.59 -7.56
C ILE A 79 -13.39 -11.70 -7.38
N CYS A 80 -12.29 -11.60 -8.11
CA CYS A 80 -11.15 -12.51 -8.04
C CYS A 80 -10.07 -11.93 -7.11
N GLU A 81 -9.92 -12.50 -5.92
CA GLU A 81 -9.06 -11.98 -4.86
C GLU A 81 -7.88 -12.94 -4.59
N ASN A 82 -6.70 -12.37 -4.32
CA ASN A 82 -5.50 -13.06 -3.82
C ASN A 82 -5.12 -14.36 -4.57
N TYR A 83 -5.39 -14.42 -5.88
CA TYR A 83 -5.15 -15.56 -6.77
C TYR A 83 -5.70 -16.91 -6.27
N SER A 84 -6.68 -16.90 -5.37
CA SER A 84 -7.14 -18.11 -4.65
C SER A 84 -8.58 -18.01 -4.15
N ARG A 85 -9.23 -16.85 -4.27
CA ARG A 85 -10.58 -16.62 -3.74
C ARG A 85 -11.47 -15.97 -4.79
N ILE A 86 -12.71 -16.45 -4.87
CA ILE A 86 -13.79 -15.84 -5.66
C ILE A 86 -14.87 -15.39 -4.68
N THR A 87 -15.08 -14.08 -4.61
CA THR A 87 -16.09 -13.46 -3.76
C THR A 87 -17.28 -13.02 -4.62
N LYS A 88 -18.42 -13.69 -4.45
CA LYS A 88 -19.70 -13.34 -5.06
C LYS A 88 -20.39 -12.27 -4.21
N CYS A 89 -20.73 -11.13 -4.81
CA CYS A 89 -21.39 -10.03 -4.11
C CYS A 89 -22.21 -9.11 -5.05
N GLN A 90 -22.94 -8.17 -4.46
CA GLN A 90 -23.57 -7.05 -5.18
C GLN A 90 -22.56 -5.91 -5.39
N PHE A 91 -22.52 -5.32 -6.58
CA PHE A 91 -21.67 -4.16 -6.89
C PHE A 91 -22.18 -2.90 -6.21
N ILE A 92 -21.36 -2.29 -5.37
CA ILE A 92 -21.65 -1.03 -4.68
C ILE A 92 -20.73 0.05 -5.28
N PRO A 93 -21.24 0.96 -6.13
CA PRO A 93 -20.40 1.92 -6.85
C PRO A 93 -19.59 2.84 -5.94
N ASP A 94 -20.07 3.11 -4.72
CA ASP A 94 -19.42 4.02 -3.76
C ASP A 94 -18.15 3.44 -3.12
N ARG A 95 -18.00 2.12 -3.10
CA ARG A 95 -16.86 1.42 -2.47
C ARG A 95 -15.61 1.48 -3.35
N VAL A 96 -14.54 2.01 -2.79
CA VAL A 96 -13.24 2.19 -3.46
C VAL A 96 -12.69 0.83 -3.88
N GLU A 97 -12.69 -0.16 -2.99
CA GLU A 97 -12.08 -1.48 -3.19
C GLU A 97 -12.75 -2.24 -4.35
N MET A 98 -14.07 -2.08 -4.50
CA MET A 98 -14.82 -2.66 -5.62
C MET A 98 -14.51 -1.96 -6.94
N ARG A 99 -14.44 -0.62 -6.96
CA ARG A 99 -14.05 0.12 -8.17
C ARG A 99 -12.64 -0.24 -8.61
N ASP A 100 -11.70 -0.32 -7.67
CA ASP A 100 -10.30 -0.64 -7.95
C ASP A 100 -10.14 -2.06 -8.49
N ALA A 101 -10.89 -3.03 -7.95
CA ALA A 101 -10.95 -4.39 -8.50
C ALA A 101 -11.51 -4.42 -9.93
N VAL A 102 -12.54 -3.62 -10.25
CA VAL A 102 -13.09 -3.50 -11.62
C VAL A 102 -12.07 -2.87 -12.57
N ILE A 103 -11.47 -1.73 -12.18
CA ILE A 103 -10.47 -1.01 -12.97
C ILE A 103 -9.25 -1.89 -13.24
N SER A 104 -8.84 -2.70 -12.26
CA SER A 104 -7.73 -3.64 -12.37
C SER A 104 -8.08 -4.92 -13.16
N GLY A 105 -9.34 -5.09 -13.58
CA GLY A 105 -9.80 -6.23 -14.38
C GLY A 105 -10.00 -7.52 -13.59
N PHE A 106 -10.21 -7.47 -12.28
CA PHE A 106 -10.41 -8.65 -11.41
C PHE A 106 -11.88 -8.96 -11.12
N VAL A 107 -12.83 -8.40 -11.86
CA VAL A 107 -14.27 -8.60 -11.64
C VAL A 107 -14.94 -9.24 -12.84
N GLN A 108 -15.58 -10.38 -12.60
CA GLN A 108 -16.14 -11.26 -13.61
C GLN A 108 -17.67 -11.39 -13.55
N ARG A 109 -18.22 -11.84 -14.68
CA ARG A 109 -19.66 -12.00 -14.95
C ARG A 109 -20.29 -13.22 -14.30
N ASP A 110 -19.49 -14.24 -14.07
CA ASP A 110 -19.92 -15.53 -13.54
C ASP A 110 -18.76 -16.26 -12.86
N ARG A 111 -19.10 -17.30 -12.10
CA ARG A 111 -18.16 -18.11 -11.32
C ARG A 111 -17.16 -18.89 -12.19
N GLU A 112 -17.55 -19.30 -13.40
CA GLU A 112 -16.69 -20.13 -14.25
C GLU A 112 -15.58 -19.29 -14.88
N ASN A 113 -15.91 -18.12 -15.42
CA ASN A 113 -14.94 -17.16 -15.92
C ASN A 113 -14.05 -16.57 -14.81
N ALA A 114 -14.58 -16.35 -13.59
CA ALA A 114 -13.77 -16.04 -12.42
C ALA A 114 -12.76 -17.14 -12.09
N ALA A 115 -13.20 -18.41 -12.06
CA ALA A 115 -12.31 -19.53 -11.81
C ALA A 115 -11.27 -19.72 -12.93
N ASN A 116 -11.65 -19.54 -14.19
CA ASN A 116 -10.75 -19.66 -15.33
C ASN A 116 -9.73 -18.51 -15.36
N GLN A 117 -10.13 -17.28 -15.01
CA GLN A 117 -9.20 -16.16 -14.83
C GLN A 117 -8.18 -16.45 -13.72
N ILE A 118 -8.61 -16.90 -12.53
CA ILE A 118 -7.68 -17.24 -11.45
C ILE A 118 -6.75 -18.38 -11.86
N LYS A 119 -7.26 -19.48 -12.44
CA LYS A 119 -6.42 -20.59 -12.94
C LYS A 119 -5.41 -20.13 -13.99
N ALA A 120 -5.81 -19.22 -14.89
CA ALA A 120 -4.93 -18.69 -15.92
C ALA A 120 -3.77 -17.88 -15.31
N ILE A 121 -4.06 -17.05 -14.30
CA ILE A 121 -3.06 -16.26 -13.58
C ILE A 121 -2.16 -17.17 -12.73
N GLN A 122 -2.73 -18.09 -11.95
CA GLN A 122 -2.01 -19.11 -11.19
C GLN A 122 -1.00 -19.85 -12.07
N LYS A 123 -1.46 -20.38 -13.20
CA LYS A 123 -0.63 -21.11 -14.18
C LYS A 123 0.43 -20.22 -14.84
N ALA A 124 0.13 -18.95 -15.12
CA ALA A 124 1.10 -17.99 -15.64
C ALA A 124 2.21 -17.64 -14.64
N LEU A 125 1.89 -17.65 -13.33
CA LEU A 125 2.82 -17.35 -12.24
C LEU A 125 3.52 -18.58 -11.64
N GLY A 126 3.15 -19.80 -12.06
CA GLY A 126 3.68 -21.06 -11.49
C GLY A 126 3.17 -21.36 -10.07
N ILE A 127 1.98 -20.86 -9.73
CA ILE A 127 1.33 -21.04 -8.43
C ILE A 127 0.30 -22.17 -8.54
N GLU A 128 0.30 -23.11 -7.59
CA GLU A 128 -0.76 -24.11 -7.44
C GLU A 128 -1.45 -23.89 -6.08
N THR A 129 -2.66 -23.32 -6.11
CA THR A 129 -3.45 -23.04 -4.89
C THR A 129 -4.91 -23.35 -5.16
N GLU A 130 -5.58 -23.97 -4.20
CA GLU A 130 -7.00 -24.29 -4.32
C GLU A 130 -7.84 -23.01 -4.37
N ILE A 131 -8.93 -23.03 -5.16
CA ILE A 131 -9.78 -21.86 -5.37
C ILE A 131 -11.00 -21.94 -4.45
N TYR A 132 -11.02 -21.09 -3.43
CA TYR A 132 -12.11 -20.95 -2.49
C TYR A 132 -13.21 -20.04 -3.05
N PHE A 133 -14.47 -20.39 -2.79
CA PHE A 133 -15.63 -19.60 -3.18
C PHE A 133 -16.36 -19.09 -1.93
N GLN A 134 -16.66 -17.80 -1.89
CA GLN A 134 -17.40 -17.16 -0.81
C GLN A 134 -18.52 -16.29 -1.40
N GLU A 135 -19.66 -16.24 -0.71
CA GLU A 135 -20.75 -15.32 -1.01
C GLU A 135 -20.89 -14.33 0.15
N ILE A 136 -20.94 -13.02 -0.17
CA ILE A 136 -20.99 -11.94 0.81
C ILE A 136 -22.07 -10.95 0.42
N ASP A 137 -23.10 -10.80 1.27
CA ASP A 137 -23.99 -9.64 1.23
C ASP A 137 -23.36 -8.47 2.00
N TYR A 138 -22.76 -7.53 1.27
CA TYR A 138 -22.15 -6.36 1.88
C TYR A 138 -23.18 -5.39 2.49
N LYS A 139 -24.45 -5.40 2.10
CA LYS A 139 -25.49 -4.57 2.74
C LYS A 139 -25.82 -5.11 4.12
N GLU A 140 -25.96 -6.43 4.25
CA GLU A 140 -26.15 -7.07 5.56
C GLU A 140 -24.91 -6.87 6.45
N LEU A 141 -23.70 -7.04 5.90
CA LEU A 141 -22.45 -6.81 6.63
C LEU A 141 -22.30 -5.35 7.11
N LEU A 142 -22.62 -4.36 6.27
CA LEU A 142 -22.64 -2.94 6.65
C LEU A 142 -23.71 -2.64 7.70
N ALA A 143 -24.90 -3.24 7.60
CA ALA A 143 -25.95 -3.10 8.60
C ALA A 143 -25.54 -3.69 9.96
N ALA A 144 -24.86 -4.85 9.97
CA ALA A 144 -24.35 -5.49 11.18
C ALA A 144 -23.23 -4.67 11.85
N LEU A 145 -22.35 -4.03 11.08
CA LEU A 145 -21.35 -3.10 11.63
C LEU A 145 -22.00 -1.83 12.19
N ALA A 146 -23.03 -1.31 11.53
CA ALA A 146 -23.79 -0.15 12.01
C ALA A 146 -24.58 -0.43 13.30
N THR A 147 -25.03 -1.67 13.55
CA THR A 147 -25.70 -2.04 14.81
C THR A 147 -24.71 -2.27 15.96
N LYS A 148 -23.52 -2.86 15.72
CA LYS A 148 -22.48 -3.00 16.76
C LYS A 148 -22.00 -1.65 17.32
N ASN A 149 -21.95 -0.60 16.50
CA ASN A 149 -21.59 0.75 16.95
C ASN A 149 -22.69 1.50 17.72
N ARG A 150 -23.83 0.86 18.04
CA ARG A 150 -24.99 1.48 18.70
C ARG A 150 -25.28 0.99 20.12
N GLU A 151 -24.52 0.06 20.68
CA GLU A 151 -24.69 -0.33 22.09
C GLU A 151 -24.07 0.72 23.05
N PRO A 152 -24.87 1.41 23.90
CA PRO A 152 -24.32 2.36 24.85
C PRO A 152 -23.66 1.61 26.02
N LYS A 153 -22.34 1.78 26.20
CA LYS A 153 -21.59 1.27 27.35
C LYS A 153 -22.26 1.68 28.67
N LYS A 154 -22.94 0.73 29.31
CA LYS A 154 -23.61 0.92 30.60
C LYS A 154 -22.55 1.12 31.68
N ARG A 155 -22.43 2.34 32.22
CA ARG A 155 -21.51 2.65 33.33
C ARG A 155 -21.83 1.78 34.55
N GLU A 156 -20.92 0.88 34.92
CA GLU A 156 -20.91 0.31 36.26
C GLU A 156 -20.13 1.21 37.22
N THR A 157 -20.76 1.52 38.35
CA THR A 157 -20.27 2.52 39.31
C THR A 157 -19.27 1.88 40.27
N ARG A 158 -17.97 2.16 40.10
CA ARG A 158 -16.95 1.79 41.10
C ARG A 158 -17.29 2.42 42.46
N LYS A 159 -17.53 1.56 43.47
CA LYS A 159 -17.61 1.97 44.87
C LYS A 159 -16.20 1.96 45.47
N LYS A 160 -15.82 3.08 46.10
CA LYS A 160 -14.49 3.38 46.61
C LYS A 160 -14.25 2.73 47.99
N THR A 161 -13.03 2.27 48.24
CA THR A 161 -12.41 2.33 49.58
C THR A 161 -10.91 2.57 49.44
N ASP A 162 -10.38 3.52 50.21
CA ASP A 162 -8.98 4.00 50.21
C ASP A 162 -8.05 2.98 50.92
N VAL A 163 -6.70 3.08 51.01
CA VAL A 163 -5.80 4.15 51.51
C VAL A 163 -4.38 3.83 50.98
N ASN A 164 -3.79 4.64 50.09
CA ASN A 164 -2.85 5.77 50.30
C ASN A 164 -1.34 5.40 50.35
N LEU A 165 -0.51 6.21 49.67
CA LEU A 165 0.95 6.12 49.66
C LEU A 165 1.57 7.18 50.58
N ASP A 166 2.73 6.88 51.17
CA ASP A 166 3.75 7.83 51.65
C ASP A 166 5.05 7.05 51.98
N VAL A 167 6.29 7.54 51.89
CA VAL A 167 6.94 8.52 50.98
C VAL A 167 8.48 8.42 51.18
N ALA A 168 9.27 8.92 50.22
CA ALA A 168 10.71 9.26 50.30
C ALA A 168 11.81 8.16 50.25
N LYS A 169 12.88 8.53 49.52
CA LYS A 169 14.14 7.81 49.23
C LYS A 169 15.27 8.23 50.19
N THR A 170 16.31 7.39 50.37
CA THR A 170 17.68 7.87 50.69
C THR A 170 18.81 7.01 50.08
N VAL A 171 19.98 7.61 49.87
CA VAL A 171 21.02 7.34 48.84
C VAL A 171 22.43 7.58 49.43
N THR A 172 23.52 6.81 49.19
CA THR A 172 23.69 5.56 48.39
C THR A 172 24.76 4.53 48.90
N PRO A 173 26.10 4.67 48.69
CA PRO A 173 26.80 3.64 47.90
C PRO A 173 28.01 2.95 48.54
N LYS A 174 28.43 1.83 47.91
CA LYS A 174 29.86 1.57 47.62
C LYS A 174 30.02 0.71 46.37
N GLY A 175 30.82 1.17 45.40
CA GLY A 175 31.20 0.40 44.20
C GLY A 175 32.33 -0.59 44.48
N THR A 176 33.02 -1.17 43.49
CA THR A 176 33.18 -0.74 42.07
C THR A 176 33.62 -1.92 41.19
N GLU A 177 33.16 -1.94 39.93
CA GLU A 177 33.89 -2.37 38.70
C GLU A 177 34.45 -3.83 38.64
N SER A 178 34.68 -4.47 37.49
CA SER A 178 34.93 -3.96 36.13
C SER A 178 34.70 -5.04 35.03
N THR A 179 34.38 -4.55 33.81
CA THR A 179 34.77 -5.05 32.46
C THR A 179 34.46 -6.48 31.97
N ASP A 180 33.58 -6.51 30.96
CA ASP A 180 33.82 -6.94 29.56
C ASP A 180 34.02 -8.43 29.18
N GLU A 181 32.92 -9.01 28.68
CA GLU A 181 32.72 -9.42 27.27
C GLU A 181 33.55 -10.59 26.63
N PRO A 182 33.09 -11.20 25.49
CA PRO A 182 32.78 -12.64 25.55
C PRO A 182 33.36 -13.48 24.38
N TRP A 183 32.84 -14.72 24.28
CA TRP A 183 32.90 -15.73 23.20
C TRP A 183 33.73 -16.99 23.46
N GLY A 184 33.12 -18.15 23.17
CA GLY A 184 33.77 -19.45 23.25
C GLY A 184 32.79 -20.62 23.42
N GLU A 185 31.99 -20.92 22.39
CA GLU A 185 31.31 -22.22 22.32
C GLU A 185 32.29 -23.37 22.05
N ALA A 186 31.77 -24.59 22.30
CA ALA A 186 32.19 -25.86 21.74
C ALA A 186 33.40 -26.60 22.36
N LYS A 187 33.02 -27.59 23.19
CA LYS A 187 33.49 -28.99 23.17
C LYS A 187 34.99 -29.25 23.40
N ASN A 188 35.29 -30.09 24.38
CA ASN A 188 35.90 -31.41 24.07
C ASN A 188 35.89 -32.40 25.26
N ASN A 189 35.60 -33.65 24.91
CA ASN A 189 36.06 -34.91 25.50
C ASN A 189 35.97 -35.17 27.02
N THR A 190 34.96 -35.96 27.39
CA THR A 190 35.10 -37.31 27.99
C THR A 190 36.50 -37.73 28.44
N SER A 191 36.69 -38.00 29.75
CA SER A 191 36.83 -39.37 30.30
C SER A 191 37.32 -39.41 31.76
N GLU A 192 36.87 -40.46 32.47
CA GLU A 192 37.50 -41.12 33.63
C GLU A 192 37.79 -40.33 34.93
N VAL A 193 36.78 -40.32 35.79
CA VAL A 193 36.77 -40.97 37.12
C VAL A 193 38.14 -41.34 37.73
N VAL A 194 38.44 -40.75 38.89
CA VAL A 194 39.06 -41.48 40.01
C VAL A 194 38.29 -41.17 41.29
N GLU A 195 37.94 -42.22 42.03
CA GLU A 195 37.15 -42.16 43.25
C GLU A 195 37.94 -41.61 44.45
N THR A 196 37.24 -40.94 45.37
CA THR A 196 37.60 -40.96 46.80
C THR A 196 36.38 -41.35 47.62
N HIS A 197 36.26 -42.64 47.92
CA HIS A 197 35.42 -43.17 49.00
C HIS A 197 35.79 -42.48 50.33
N LYS A 198 34.87 -42.28 51.28
CA LYS A 198 34.42 -43.32 52.23
C LYS A 198 33.20 -42.86 53.06
N PRO A 199 32.54 -43.75 53.83
CA PRO A 199 31.15 -44.08 53.53
C PRO A 199 30.20 -43.73 54.67
N ASN A 200 28.89 -43.81 54.39
CA ASN A 200 27.90 -44.02 55.45
C ASN A 200 27.06 -45.26 55.14
N SER A 201 27.05 -46.20 56.08
CA SER A 201 26.41 -47.50 55.96
C SER A 201 24.89 -47.37 55.88
N ARG A 202 24.30 -47.84 54.78
CA ARG A 202 22.89 -48.27 54.73
C ARG A 202 22.89 -49.80 54.76
N PRO A 203 22.07 -50.47 55.58
CA PRO A 203 22.09 -51.92 55.70
C PRO A 203 21.73 -52.58 54.36
N ALA A 204 22.24 -53.81 54.17
CA ALA A 204 21.92 -54.62 53.00
C ALA A 204 20.40 -54.80 52.88
N PHE A 205 19.87 -54.63 51.66
CA PHE A 205 18.49 -54.96 51.36
C PHE A 205 18.34 -56.48 51.46
N THR A 206 17.50 -56.95 52.39
CA THR A 206 17.16 -58.36 52.51
C THR A 206 16.37 -58.80 51.28
N VAL A 207 16.78 -59.91 50.66
CA VAL A 207 16.07 -60.49 49.52
C VAL A 207 14.84 -61.23 50.02
N ASP A 208 13.77 -60.48 50.30
CA ASP A 208 12.41 -60.98 50.55
C ASP A 208 11.40 -59.90 50.11
N GLU A 209 11.26 -59.78 48.80
CA GLU A 209 10.09 -59.35 48.01
C GLU A 209 10.60 -59.05 46.59
N VAL A 210 10.83 -60.12 45.81
CA VAL A 210 10.96 -59.99 44.35
C VAL A 210 9.55 -59.75 43.82
N ALA A 211 9.10 -58.50 43.90
CA ALA A 211 8.01 -58.04 43.06
C ALA A 211 8.42 -58.32 41.61
N GLU A 212 7.57 -59.03 40.88
CA GLU A 212 7.84 -59.40 39.49
C GLU A 212 8.23 -58.15 38.70
N ILE A 213 9.33 -58.22 37.95
CA ILE A 213 9.73 -57.12 37.08
C ILE A 213 8.67 -57.04 36.00
N GLU A 214 7.74 -56.12 36.18
CA GLU A 214 6.59 -55.90 35.33
C GLU A 214 7.09 -55.42 33.97
N THR A 215 7.17 -56.33 33.01
CA THR A 215 7.74 -56.13 31.67
C THR A 215 6.71 -55.73 30.62
N ASP A 216 5.43 -55.66 31.01
CA ASP A 216 4.33 -55.23 30.15
C ASP A 216 4.30 -53.70 30.02
N THR A 217 4.27 -53.20 28.78
CA THR A 217 4.37 -51.77 28.47
C THR A 217 3.17 -51.00 29.00
N ASP A 218 1.99 -51.61 28.93
CA ASP A 218 0.72 -50.93 29.23
C ASP A 218 0.51 -50.85 30.74
N ALA A 219 0.79 -51.93 31.47
CA ALA A 219 0.83 -51.93 32.93
C ALA A 219 1.86 -50.92 33.49
N LEU A 220 3.07 -50.84 32.89
CA LEU A 220 4.06 -49.84 33.28
C LEU A 220 3.60 -48.40 33.02
N LEU A 221 2.93 -48.15 31.89
CA LEU A 221 2.34 -46.84 31.56
C LEU A 221 1.27 -46.44 32.58
N GLU A 222 0.32 -47.32 32.89
CA GLU A 222 -0.75 -47.06 33.87
C GLU A 222 -0.16 -46.80 35.28
N LYS A 223 0.83 -47.60 35.67
CA LYS A 223 1.56 -47.49 36.93
C LYS A 223 2.29 -46.15 37.08
N PHE A 224 3.07 -45.73 36.08
CA PHE A 224 3.77 -44.44 36.13
C PHE A 224 2.81 -43.25 36.00
N THR A 225 1.77 -43.34 35.18
CA THR A 225 0.71 -42.33 35.09
C THR A 225 0.04 -42.12 36.45
N THR A 226 -0.33 -43.20 37.13
CA THR A 226 -0.94 -43.16 38.47
C THR A 226 0.01 -42.59 39.53
N GLN A 227 1.31 -42.89 39.45
CA GLN A 227 2.32 -42.30 40.35
C GLN A 227 2.48 -40.79 40.13
N ILE A 228 2.53 -40.32 38.89
CA ILE A 228 2.64 -38.89 38.55
C ILE A 228 1.40 -38.13 39.06
N LEU A 229 0.20 -38.63 38.77
CA LEU A 229 -1.05 -37.97 39.17
C LEU A 229 -1.22 -37.85 40.69
N ASN A 230 -0.75 -38.85 41.45
CA ASN A 230 -0.83 -38.88 42.92
C ASN A 230 0.25 -38.03 43.64
N CYS A 231 1.21 -37.45 42.91
CA CYS A 231 2.22 -36.60 43.53
C CYS A 231 1.65 -35.24 43.99
N THR A 232 2.02 -34.82 45.19
CA THR A 232 1.59 -33.57 45.83
C THR A 232 2.71 -32.53 45.98
N THR A 233 3.95 -32.86 45.57
CA THR A 233 5.11 -31.97 45.62
C THR A 233 5.92 -32.04 44.33
N THR A 234 6.54 -30.92 43.96
CA THR A 234 7.38 -30.80 42.75
C THR A 234 8.54 -31.80 42.75
N ASP A 235 9.17 -31.98 43.90
CA ASP A 235 10.34 -32.86 44.05
C ASP A 235 9.96 -34.33 43.86
N ALA A 236 8.77 -34.74 44.31
CA ALA A 236 8.25 -36.09 44.06
C ALA A 236 8.01 -36.33 42.56
N VAL A 237 7.36 -35.38 41.86
CA VAL A 237 7.16 -35.46 40.40
C VAL A 237 8.49 -35.55 39.65
N LEU A 238 9.47 -34.70 40.01
CA LEU A 238 10.81 -34.72 39.41
C LEU A 238 11.55 -36.04 39.67
N SER A 239 11.38 -36.64 40.84
CA SER A 239 12.03 -37.91 41.21
C SER A 239 11.53 -39.13 40.40
N ILE A 240 10.33 -39.07 39.81
CA ILE A 240 9.78 -40.14 38.98
C ILE A 240 10.46 -40.21 37.61
N ARG A 241 10.93 -39.06 37.08
CA ARG A 241 11.49 -38.96 35.72
C ARG A 241 12.70 -39.89 35.50
N PRO A 242 13.71 -39.97 36.39
CA PRO A 242 14.79 -40.96 36.28
C PRO A 242 14.31 -42.43 36.37
N ILE A 243 13.23 -42.70 37.11
CA ILE A 243 12.78 -44.08 37.39
C ILE A 243 12.19 -44.72 36.13
N PHE A 244 11.31 -44.02 35.40
CA PHE A 244 10.76 -44.57 34.16
C PHE A 244 11.80 -44.62 33.02
N PHE A 245 12.77 -43.69 33.00
CA PHE A 245 13.90 -43.79 32.06
C PHE A 245 14.82 -44.98 32.36
N ALA A 246 15.03 -45.33 33.63
CA ALA A 246 15.84 -46.47 34.04
C ALA A 246 15.16 -47.83 33.85
N ASN A 247 13.85 -47.87 33.63
CA ASN A 247 13.08 -49.11 33.46
C ASN A 247 13.50 -49.90 32.20
N GLY A 248 13.83 -49.19 31.10
CA GLY A 248 14.35 -49.82 29.88
C GLY A 248 13.31 -50.55 29.01
N HIS A 249 12.12 -50.85 29.54
CA HIS A 249 11.01 -51.48 28.81
C HIS A 249 10.00 -50.50 28.21
N LEU A 250 10.26 -49.18 28.26
CA LEU A 250 9.38 -48.15 27.70
C LEU A 250 9.93 -47.58 26.39
N GLU A 251 9.08 -47.50 25.37
CA GLU A 251 9.43 -46.89 24.08
C GLU A 251 9.50 -45.35 24.14
N ARG A 252 9.98 -44.76 23.04
CA ARG A 252 10.12 -43.30 22.89
C ARG A 252 8.79 -42.57 23.05
N GLU A 253 7.70 -43.10 22.52
CA GLU A 253 6.38 -42.49 22.59
C GLU A 253 5.82 -42.53 24.02
N HIS A 254 6.02 -43.65 24.72
CA HIS A 254 5.60 -43.83 26.11
C HIS A 254 6.37 -42.89 27.06
N THR A 255 7.69 -42.78 26.88
CA THR A 255 8.52 -41.85 27.66
C THR A 255 8.23 -40.38 27.35
N GLN A 256 7.85 -40.03 26.11
CA GLN A 256 7.34 -38.69 25.77
C GLN A 256 6.00 -38.39 26.45
N HIS A 257 5.05 -39.34 26.46
CA HIS A 257 3.76 -39.18 27.15
C HIS A 257 3.94 -38.97 28.65
N LEU A 258 4.77 -39.79 29.31
CA LEU A 258 5.09 -39.63 30.74
C LEU A 258 5.82 -38.32 31.03
N CYS A 259 6.72 -37.85 30.15
CA CYS A 259 7.33 -36.52 30.27
C CYS A 259 6.30 -35.40 30.20
N LYS A 260 5.33 -35.49 29.27
CA LYS A 260 4.26 -34.49 29.15
C LYS A 260 3.37 -34.46 30.39
N LEU A 261 2.96 -35.62 30.92
CA LEU A 261 2.22 -35.71 32.19
C LEU A 261 3.02 -35.16 33.38
N THR A 262 4.33 -35.39 33.41
CA THR A 262 5.25 -34.83 34.42
C THR A 262 5.25 -33.29 34.36
N GLU A 263 5.31 -32.71 33.15
CA GLU A 263 5.31 -31.27 32.93
C GLU A 263 3.95 -30.62 33.22
N GLU A 264 2.84 -31.27 32.84
CA GLU A 264 1.47 -30.88 33.22
C GLU A 264 1.29 -30.89 34.75
N LYS A 265 1.81 -31.90 35.45
CA LYS A 265 1.71 -31.99 36.92
C LYS A 265 2.59 -30.96 37.63
N LEU A 266 3.77 -30.63 37.09
CA LEU A 266 4.61 -29.55 37.62
C LEU A 266 3.93 -28.18 37.45
N LEU A 267 3.25 -27.97 36.33
CA LEU A 267 2.45 -26.76 36.08
C LEU A 267 1.25 -26.64 37.04
N GLU A 268 0.61 -27.76 37.41
CA GLU A 268 -0.45 -27.79 38.43
C GLU A 268 0.08 -27.42 39.83
N LEU A 269 1.25 -27.94 40.20
CA LEU A 269 1.82 -27.80 41.56
C LEU A 269 2.53 -26.46 41.82
N ASP A 270 3.25 -25.91 40.83
CA ASP A 270 3.80 -24.55 40.90
C ASP A 270 3.66 -23.80 39.55
N PRO A 271 2.50 -23.16 39.33
CA PRO A 271 2.27 -22.35 38.13
C PRO A 271 3.25 -21.18 37.97
N LYS A 272 3.91 -20.70 39.03
CA LYS A 272 4.82 -19.54 38.92
C LYS A 272 6.19 -19.93 38.39
N GLN A 273 6.65 -21.13 38.76
CA GLN A 273 7.95 -21.65 38.34
C GLN A 273 7.88 -22.36 36.98
N TYR A 274 6.78 -23.07 36.69
CA TYR A 274 6.66 -23.94 35.51
C TYR A 274 5.74 -23.42 34.40
N ALA A 275 5.07 -22.27 34.58
CA ALA A 275 4.43 -21.61 33.44
C ALA A 275 5.45 -21.26 32.34
N PRO A 276 5.09 -21.37 31.05
CA PRO A 276 5.92 -20.88 29.96
C PRO A 276 6.29 -19.42 30.20
N LYS A 277 7.59 -19.14 30.33
CA LYS A 277 8.08 -17.76 30.46
C LYS A 277 7.78 -17.06 29.13
N GLN A 278 6.87 -16.09 29.15
CA GLN A 278 6.70 -15.18 28.02
C GLN A 278 8.05 -14.50 27.76
N ILE A 279 8.66 -14.85 26.63
CA ILE A 279 9.71 -14.02 26.05
C ILE A 279 9.03 -12.70 25.73
N LYS A 280 9.54 -11.59 26.27
CA LYS A 280 9.09 -10.28 25.85
C LYS A 280 9.64 -10.05 24.44
N ASN A 281 8.88 -10.47 23.44
CA ASN A 281 9.11 -9.99 22.08
C ASN A 281 8.89 -8.48 22.10
N ASP A 282 9.88 -7.74 21.64
CA ASP A 282 9.85 -6.28 21.69
C ASP A 282 9.02 -5.79 20.50
N HIS A 283 7.82 -5.27 20.80
CA HIS A 283 6.90 -4.82 19.76
C HIS A 283 7.45 -3.61 18.99
N GLN A 284 8.42 -2.88 19.56
CA GLN A 284 9.13 -1.81 18.89
C GLN A 284 9.87 -2.29 17.64
N ILE A 285 10.35 -3.54 17.60
CA ILE A 285 11.02 -4.12 16.41
C ILE A 285 10.08 -4.14 15.20
N TYR A 286 8.79 -4.42 15.42
CA TYR A 286 7.78 -4.42 14.36
C TYR A 286 7.46 -2.99 13.90
N ILE A 287 7.39 -2.03 14.82
CA ILE A 287 7.19 -0.60 14.50
C ILE A 287 8.38 -0.07 13.68
N ASP A 288 9.61 -0.38 14.08
CA ASP A 288 10.82 0.04 13.38
C ASP A 288 10.93 -0.62 11.99
N ALA A 289 10.59 -1.90 11.87
CA ALA A 289 10.51 -2.60 10.59
C ALA A 289 9.45 -1.99 9.65
N LEU A 290 8.26 -1.64 10.17
CA LEU A 290 7.22 -0.93 9.41
C LEU A 290 7.70 0.44 8.91
N ASN A 291 8.44 1.17 9.73
CA ASN A 291 8.97 2.49 9.34
C ASN A 291 9.98 2.39 8.17
N VAL A 292 10.75 1.30 8.11
CA VAL A 292 11.73 1.01 7.04
C VAL A 292 11.08 0.46 5.76
N CYS A 293 9.85 -0.07 5.83
CA CYS A 293 9.15 -0.60 4.66
C CYS A 293 9.05 0.45 3.52
N SER A 294 9.38 0.00 2.32
CA SER A 294 9.41 0.77 1.07
C SER A 294 8.27 0.41 0.11
N ARG A 295 7.59 -0.71 0.37
CA ARG A 295 6.46 -1.24 -0.42
C ARG A 295 5.35 -1.78 0.50
N VAL A 296 4.14 -1.89 -0.03
CA VAL A 296 2.99 -2.44 0.72
C VAL A 296 3.19 -3.93 1.03
N ASP A 297 3.71 -4.72 0.08
CA ASP A 297 3.97 -6.15 0.25
C ASP A 297 4.99 -6.45 1.38
N GLU A 298 5.87 -5.49 1.68
CA GLU A 298 6.84 -5.58 2.78
C GLU A 298 6.13 -5.45 4.14
N ILE A 299 5.10 -4.61 4.25
CA ILE A 299 4.24 -4.50 5.45
C ILE A 299 3.53 -5.83 5.74
N GLU A 300 2.96 -6.48 4.74
CA GLU A 300 2.32 -7.80 4.92
C GLU A 300 3.32 -8.87 5.35
N THR A 301 4.58 -8.74 4.89
CA THR A 301 5.65 -9.67 5.22
C THR A 301 6.17 -9.44 6.64
N THR A 302 6.33 -8.20 7.10
CA THR A 302 6.78 -7.88 8.46
C THR A 302 5.74 -8.19 9.54
N LEU A 303 4.44 -8.11 9.21
CA LEU A 303 3.35 -8.40 10.15
C LEU A 303 2.83 -9.86 10.08
N ARG A 304 3.47 -10.71 9.28
CA ARG A 304 3.07 -12.11 9.11
C ARG A 304 3.18 -12.88 10.43
N GLY A 305 2.05 -13.40 10.91
CA GLY A 305 2.00 -14.25 12.11
C GLY A 305 1.94 -13.48 13.44
N ILE A 306 1.79 -12.14 13.41
CA ILE A 306 1.84 -11.29 14.61
C ILE A 306 0.79 -11.64 15.68
N GLU A 307 -0.33 -12.23 15.28
CA GLU A 307 -1.37 -12.75 16.18
C GLU A 307 -0.89 -13.91 17.07
N SER A 308 0.17 -14.62 16.67
CA SER A 308 0.75 -15.75 17.41
C SER A 308 1.90 -15.35 18.36
N GLU A 309 2.36 -14.10 18.30
CA GLU A 309 3.51 -13.58 19.04
C GLU A 309 3.20 -13.25 20.52
N GLY A 310 1.93 -13.34 20.94
CA GLY A 310 1.54 -13.20 22.35
C GLY A 310 1.57 -11.76 22.91
N PHE A 311 1.55 -10.75 22.04
CA PHE A 311 1.48 -9.33 22.39
C PHE A 311 0.21 -8.95 23.19
N SER A 312 0.27 -7.86 23.95
CA SER A 312 -0.92 -7.27 24.58
C SER A 312 -1.82 -6.56 23.56
N GLU A 313 -3.09 -6.35 23.93
CA GLU A 313 -4.05 -5.59 23.12
C GLU A 313 -3.56 -4.15 22.83
N ASP A 314 -2.90 -3.51 23.80
CA ASP A 314 -2.29 -2.18 23.62
C ASP A 314 -1.14 -2.23 22.60
N GLN A 315 -0.24 -3.21 22.69
CA GLN A 315 0.89 -3.37 21.76
C GLN A 315 0.43 -3.66 20.32
N LEU A 316 -0.55 -4.54 20.14
CA LEU A 316 -1.15 -4.82 18.83
C LEU A 316 -1.82 -3.56 18.26
N THR A 317 -2.44 -2.74 19.11
CA THR A 317 -3.05 -1.46 18.71
C THR A 317 -1.99 -0.46 18.24
N GLU A 318 -0.84 -0.35 18.92
CA GLU A 318 0.28 0.50 18.48
C GLU A 318 0.86 0.06 17.13
N ILE A 319 1.02 -1.26 16.90
CA ILE A 319 1.54 -1.80 15.64
C ILE A 319 0.55 -1.57 14.49
N GLU A 320 -0.75 -1.78 14.71
CA GLU A 320 -1.79 -1.51 13.70
C GLU A 320 -1.89 0.00 13.37
N GLN A 321 -1.68 0.89 14.35
CA GLN A 321 -1.57 2.34 14.09
C GLN A 321 -0.34 2.69 13.23
N ALA A 322 0.84 2.12 13.54
CA ALA A 322 2.05 2.31 12.73
C ALA A 322 1.86 1.82 11.29
N LYS A 323 1.23 0.66 11.11
CA LYS A 323 0.86 0.10 9.79
C LYS A 323 -0.08 1.03 9.02
N GLN A 324 -1.14 1.54 9.66
CA GLN A 324 -2.09 2.47 9.01
C GLN A 324 -1.43 3.80 8.63
N ALA A 325 -0.56 4.34 9.49
CA ALA A 325 0.22 5.54 9.18
C ALA A 325 1.13 5.31 7.95
N LYS A 326 1.78 4.14 7.86
CA LYS A 326 2.65 3.79 6.73
C LYS A 326 1.89 3.61 5.42
N LEU A 327 0.69 3.01 5.47
CA LEU A 327 -0.20 2.89 4.30
C LEU A 327 -0.69 4.27 3.82
N ALA A 328 -1.00 5.19 4.74
CA ALA A 328 -1.35 6.57 4.38
C ALA A 328 -0.18 7.31 3.71
N GLU A 329 1.06 7.14 4.19
CA GLU A 329 2.27 7.70 3.58
C GLU A 329 2.43 7.22 2.11
N PHE A 330 2.18 5.94 1.84
CA PHE A 330 2.20 5.42 0.47
C PHE A 330 1.08 5.98 -0.40
N GLN A 331 -0.14 6.09 0.13
CA GLN A 331 -1.28 6.66 -0.60
C GLN A 331 -1.04 8.13 -0.96
N GLU A 332 -0.51 8.94 -0.04
CA GLU A 332 -0.16 10.34 -0.28
C GLU A 332 0.90 10.48 -1.38
N LYS A 333 1.93 9.60 -1.39
CA LYS A 333 2.94 9.55 -2.47
C LYS A 333 2.34 9.25 -3.84
N VAL A 334 1.40 8.31 -3.93
CA VAL A 334 0.72 7.99 -5.21
C VAL A 334 -0.11 9.19 -5.71
N ILE A 335 -0.83 9.87 -4.82
CA ILE A 335 -1.62 11.07 -5.16
C ILE A 335 -0.69 12.22 -5.61
N ALA A 336 0.41 12.44 -4.89
CA ALA A 336 1.40 13.46 -5.26
C ALA A 336 2.03 13.19 -6.63
N GLN A 337 2.39 11.94 -6.93
CA GLN A 337 2.92 11.56 -8.23
C GLN A 337 1.88 11.76 -9.35
N ALA A 338 0.63 11.34 -9.15
CA ALA A 338 -0.43 11.51 -10.14
C ALA A 338 -0.71 13.00 -10.45
N ASN A 339 -0.68 13.86 -9.43
CA ASN A 339 -0.83 15.31 -9.60
C ASN A 339 0.36 15.92 -10.37
N GLU A 340 1.59 15.49 -10.08
CA GLU A 340 2.78 15.96 -10.80
C GLU A 340 2.76 15.50 -12.27
N GLU A 341 2.38 14.25 -12.56
CA GLU A 341 2.23 13.75 -13.93
C GLU A 341 1.16 14.52 -14.72
N GLN A 342 0.02 14.86 -14.09
CA GLN A 342 -1.00 15.72 -14.69
C GLN A 342 -0.49 17.14 -14.98
N TYR A 343 0.23 17.74 -14.02
CA TYR A 343 0.86 19.05 -14.21
C TYR A 343 1.86 19.05 -15.37
N GLN A 344 2.77 18.08 -15.41
CA GLN A 344 3.78 17.97 -16.48
C GLN A 344 3.14 17.76 -17.86
N LYS A 345 2.07 16.96 -17.95
CA LYS A 345 1.32 16.75 -19.19
C LYS A 345 0.66 18.05 -19.68
N LEU A 346 -0.02 18.77 -18.80
CA LEU A 346 -0.67 20.04 -19.14
C LEU A 346 0.36 21.13 -19.49
N LEU A 347 1.52 21.15 -18.82
CA LEU A 347 2.63 22.02 -19.15
C LEU A 347 3.19 21.77 -20.56
N ALA A 348 3.39 20.50 -20.94
CA ALA A 348 3.86 20.14 -22.27
C ALA A 348 2.87 20.61 -23.35
N GLU A 349 1.57 20.34 -23.17
CA GLU A 349 0.51 20.77 -24.10
C GLU A 349 0.43 22.30 -24.24
N LEU A 350 0.46 23.04 -23.12
CA LEU A 350 0.41 24.50 -23.15
C LEU A 350 1.66 25.12 -23.77
N ILE A 351 2.85 24.54 -23.58
CA ILE A 351 4.09 24.98 -24.24
C ILE A 351 4.02 24.70 -25.75
N GLU A 352 3.49 23.56 -26.17
CA GLU A 352 3.30 23.24 -27.59
C GLU A 352 2.31 24.22 -28.25
N HIS A 353 1.17 24.50 -27.61
CA HIS A 353 0.23 25.53 -28.06
C HIS A 353 0.87 26.93 -28.07
N ALA A 354 1.73 27.27 -27.11
CA ALA A 354 2.45 28.54 -27.10
C ALA A 354 3.40 28.66 -28.30
N GLN A 355 4.10 27.58 -28.68
CA GLN A 355 4.98 27.57 -29.85
C GLN A 355 4.21 27.64 -31.18
N LYS A 356 3.02 27.03 -31.24
CA LYS A 356 2.17 26.99 -32.44
C LYS A 356 1.22 28.19 -32.60
N ALA A 357 1.15 29.11 -31.64
CA ALA A 357 0.26 30.26 -31.72
C ALA A 357 0.59 31.16 -32.92
N ASP A 358 -0.42 31.49 -33.72
CA ASP A 358 -0.29 32.33 -34.92
C ASP A 358 -0.44 33.83 -34.61
N SER A 359 -0.99 34.17 -33.44
CA SER A 359 -1.18 35.55 -33.02
C SER A 359 -0.74 35.83 -31.56
N PRO A 360 -0.32 37.07 -31.24
CA PRO A 360 -0.05 37.48 -29.86
C PRO A 360 -1.25 37.30 -28.92
N LYS A 361 -2.48 37.33 -29.46
CA LYS A 361 -3.71 37.15 -28.68
C LYS A 361 -3.90 35.70 -28.24
N GLU A 362 -3.58 34.74 -29.11
CA GLU A 362 -3.64 33.30 -28.78
C GLU A 362 -2.55 32.93 -27.77
N ALA A 363 -1.32 33.38 -27.99
CA ALA A 363 -0.21 33.12 -27.07
C ALA A 363 -0.52 33.64 -25.64
N ASN A 364 -1.05 34.86 -25.51
CA ASN A 364 -1.46 35.42 -24.22
C ASN A 364 -2.73 34.78 -23.63
N ALA A 365 -3.58 34.15 -24.44
CA ALA A 365 -4.79 33.49 -23.93
C ALA A 365 -4.48 32.23 -23.10
N LEU A 366 -3.26 31.69 -23.20
CA LEU A 366 -2.85 30.47 -22.50
C LEU A 366 -2.72 30.67 -20.97
N TYR A 367 -2.48 31.89 -20.50
CA TYR A 367 -2.41 32.20 -19.05
C TYR A 367 -3.69 31.86 -18.26
N LYS A 368 -4.85 31.80 -18.93
CA LYS A 368 -6.11 31.42 -18.29
C LYS A 368 -6.14 29.95 -17.82
N TYR A 369 -5.29 29.08 -18.38
CA TYR A 369 -5.20 27.67 -18.00
C TYR A 369 -4.28 27.42 -16.80
N THR A 370 -3.52 28.43 -16.37
CA THR A 370 -2.56 28.30 -15.26
C THR A 370 -3.01 29.00 -13.97
N VAL A 371 -4.29 29.33 -13.84
CA VAL A 371 -4.84 30.11 -12.70
C VAL A 371 -4.57 29.44 -11.35
N GLU A 372 -4.56 28.11 -11.31
CA GLU A 372 -4.34 27.33 -10.08
C GLU A 372 -2.87 27.00 -9.82
N TRP A 373 -1.97 27.29 -10.78
CA TRP A 373 -0.54 26.98 -10.67
C TRP A 373 0.23 27.99 -9.82
N THR A 374 1.29 27.52 -9.16
CA THR A 374 2.25 28.38 -8.45
C THR A 374 3.09 29.23 -9.42
N GLU A 375 3.74 30.28 -8.91
CA GLU A 375 4.62 31.14 -9.73
C GLU A 375 5.78 30.36 -10.38
N GLU A 376 6.33 29.37 -9.67
CA GLU A 376 7.38 28.49 -10.17
C GLU A 376 6.86 27.58 -11.30
N GLN A 377 5.68 26.99 -11.13
CA GLN A 377 5.01 26.17 -12.14
C GLN A 377 4.65 26.95 -13.42
N ARG A 378 4.30 28.24 -13.30
CA ARG A 378 4.01 29.10 -14.46
C ARG A 378 5.25 29.48 -15.27
N LYS A 379 6.41 29.55 -14.62
CA LYS A 379 7.64 30.12 -15.20
C LYS A 379 8.07 29.53 -16.56
N PRO A 380 7.99 28.20 -16.82
CA PRO A 380 8.36 27.65 -18.12
C PRO A 380 7.40 28.10 -19.24
N LEU A 381 6.09 28.12 -18.96
CA LEU A 381 5.09 28.59 -19.92
C LEU A 381 5.19 30.10 -20.18
N MET A 382 5.37 30.92 -19.14
CA MET A 382 5.63 32.36 -19.26
C MET A 382 6.82 32.63 -20.21
N SER A 383 7.90 31.85 -20.08
CA SER A 383 9.09 31.94 -20.93
C SER A 383 8.78 31.56 -22.39
N ALA A 384 8.06 30.46 -22.61
CA ALA A 384 7.65 30.01 -23.95
C ALA A 384 6.75 31.03 -24.66
N ILE A 385 5.74 31.58 -23.96
CA ILE A 385 4.86 32.63 -24.48
C ILE A 385 5.67 33.89 -24.81
N THR A 386 6.51 34.37 -23.89
CA THR A 386 7.35 35.56 -24.12
C THR A 386 8.27 35.38 -25.32
N LYS A 387 8.86 34.19 -25.50
CA LYS A 387 9.66 33.84 -26.67
C LYS A 387 8.81 33.92 -27.95
N ARG A 388 7.63 33.30 -27.99
CA ARG A 388 6.74 33.34 -29.17
C ARG A 388 6.28 34.76 -29.50
N LEU A 389 5.97 35.59 -28.50
CA LEU A 389 5.59 36.98 -28.70
C LEU A 389 6.72 37.79 -29.37
N ASN A 390 7.98 37.51 -29.04
CA ASN A 390 9.13 38.13 -29.71
C ASN A 390 9.29 37.63 -31.16
N GLU A 391 9.06 36.34 -31.42
CA GLU A 391 9.07 35.75 -32.78
C GLU A 391 7.97 36.37 -33.66
N LEU A 392 6.73 36.46 -33.16
CA LEU A 392 5.60 37.06 -33.89
C LEU A 392 5.78 38.56 -34.15
N ASN A 393 6.52 39.26 -33.27
CA ASN A 393 6.90 40.66 -33.47
C ASN A 393 8.09 40.84 -34.44
N ALA A 394 8.80 39.76 -34.80
CA ALA A 394 9.92 39.82 -35.76
C ALA A 394 9.45 39.79 -37.24
N ASP A 395 8.26 39.22 -37.50
CA ASP A 395 7.61 39.26 -38.83
C ASP A 395 6.80 40.55 -39.08
N ALA A 396 6.65 41.42 -38.07
CA ALA A 396 6.24 42.79 -38.33
C ALA A 396 7.33 43.49 -39.16
N PRO A 397 6.99 44.27 -40.21
CA PRO A 397 7.99 45.04 -40.93
C PRO A 397 8.76 45.88 -39.91
N PRO A 398 10.11 45.92 -39.97
CA PRO A 398 10.90 46.56 -38.94
C PRO A 398 10.44 48.01 -38.85
N VAL A 399 9.82 48.35 -37.72
CA VAL A 399 9.74 49.74 -37.31
C VAL A 399 11.20 50.11 -37.08
N GLU A 400 11.81 50.77 -38.07
CA GLU A 400 13.03 51.53 -37.88
C GLU A 400 12.73 52.55 -36.79
N GLN A 401 12.90 52.14 -35.54
CA GLN A 401 12.77 53.05 -34.42
C GLN A 401 13.85 54.10 -34.64
N PRO A 402 13.48 55.36 -34.93
CA PRO A 402 14.46 56.36 -35.30
C PRO A 402 15.47 56.44 -34.15
N PRO A 403 16.78 56.38 -34.44
CA PRO A 403 17.84 56.09 -33.46
C PRO A 403 17.65 56.92 -32.20
N SER A 404 17.99 56.38 -31.02
CA SER A 404 17.58 56.99 -29.74
C SER A 404 17.81 58.51 -29.73
N LEU A 405 16.93 59.28 -29.09
CA LEU A 405 16.99 60.74 -29.15
C LEU A 405 18.39 61.30 -28.77
N MET A 406 19.10 60.57 -27.89
CA MET A 406 20.51 60.78 -27.57
C MET A 406 21.46 60.63 -28.76
N VAL A 407 21.34 59.55 -29.53
CA VAL A 407 22.13 59.31 -30.75
C VAL A 407 21.80 60.35 -31.82
N ARG A 408 20.52 60.72 -32.00
CA ARG A 408 20.12 61.82 -32.91
C ARG A 408 20.75 63.17 -32.52
N ILE A 409 20.80 63.47 -31.22
CA ILE A 409 21.52 64.63 -30.69
C ILE A 409 23.00 64.56 -31.05
N GLN A 410 23.67 63.43 -30.76
CA GLN A 410 25.11 63.25 -31.01
C GLN A 410 25.48 63.25 -32.50
N SER A 411 24.61 62.73 -33.37
CA SER A 411 24.83 62.68 -34.82
C SER A 411 24.37 63.94 -35.56
N SER A 412 23.84 64.95 -34.87
CA SER A 412 23.40 66.21 -35.49
C SER A 412 24.59 66.91 -36.17
N GLN A 413 24.40 67.32 -37.43
CA GLN A 413 25.45 67.92 -38.27
C GLN A 413 25.51 69.45 -38.13
N ASN A 414 24.45 70.07 -37.60
CA ASN A 414 24.33 71.52 -37.46
C ASN A 414 23.39 71.89 -36.30
N GLU A 415 23.44 73.16 -35.85
CA GLU A 415 22.62 73.64 -34.74
C GLU A 415 21.11 73.62 -35.06
N ARG A 416 20.74 73.68 -36.34
CA ARG A 416 19.34 73.68 -36.78
C ARG A 416 18.67 72.33 -36.50
N GLU A 417 19.28 71.22 -36.91
CA GLU A 417 18.81 69.86 -36.58
C GLU A 417 18.65 69.69 -35.07
N LEU A 418 19.63 70.17 -34.30
CA LEU A 418 19.62 70.06 -32.85
C LEU A 418 18.50 70.88 -32.20
N ASN A 419 18.14 72.03 -32.79
CA ASN A 419 16.99 72.84 -32.38
C ASN A 419 15.64 72.18 -32.73
N GLU A 420 15.56 71.45 -33.85
CA GLU A 420 14.38 70.69 -34.26
C GLU A 420 14.10 69.50 -33.32
N LEU A 421 15.12 68.98 -32.61
CA LEU A 421 14.98 67.93 -31.57
C LEU A 421 14.52 68.45 -30.19
N LEU A 422 14.66 69.75 -29.88
CA LEU A 422 14.31 70.31 -28.57
C LEU A 422 12.83 70.09 -28.14
N PRO A 423 11.82 70.20 -29.02
CA PRO A 423 10.43 69.90 -28.64
C PRO A 423 10.23 68.43 -28.24
N GLU A 424 10.93 67.50 -28.91
CA GLU A 424 10.87 66.08 -28.58
C GLU A 424 11.55 65.78 -27.23
N ILE A 425 12.65 66.48 -26.89
CA ILE A 425 13.28 66.36 -25.56
C ILE A 425 12.31 66.87 -24.48
N ARG A 426 11.66 68.01 -24.71
CA ARG A 426 10.69 68.61 -23.76
C ARG A 426 9.42 67.76 -23.56
N SER A 427 9.11 66.84 -24.47
CA SER A 427 8.00 65.88 -24.31
C SER A 427 8.41 64.57 -23.60
N ARG A 428 9.70 64.35 -23.31
CA ARG A 428 10.16 63.19 -22.52
C ARG A 428 9.93 63.37 -21.02
N HIS A 429 10.01 62.27 -20.27
CA HIS A 429 9.82 62.27 -18.81
C HIS A 429 10.81 63.20 -18.09
N ALA A 430 10.39 63.86 -17.00
CA ALA A 430 11.17 64.87 -16.31
C ALA A 430 12.59 64.41 -15.93
N ASP A 431 12.77 63.15 -15.52
CA ASP A 431 14.07 62.60 -15.09
C ASP A 431 15.09 62.41 -16.22
N ILE A 432 14.64 62.29 -17.47
CA ILE A 432 15.53 62.09 -18.64
C ILE A 432 15.83 63.40 -19.39
N GLN A 433 15.00 64.44 -19.21
CA GLN A 433 15.23 65.74 -19.85
C GLN A 433 16.61 66.36 -19.52
N PRO A 434 17.10 66.38 -18.26
CA PRO A 434 18.41 66.98 -17.94
C PRO A 434 19.55 66.33 -18.72
N LYS A 435 19.59 64.99 -18.73
CA LYS A 435 20.63 64.20 -19.41
C LYS A 435 20.64 64.42 -20.93
N LEU A 436 19.46 64.51 -21.55
CA LEU A 436 19.36 64.84 -22.98
C LEU A 436 19.80 66.29 -23.26
N MET A 437 19.44 67.24 -22.38
CA MET A 437 19.87 68.63 -22.49
C MET A 437 21.39 68.82 -22.25
N ASP A 438 22.03 67.99 -21.43
CA ASP A 438 23.49 67.95 -21.30
C ASP A 438 24.16 67.54 -22.60
N CYS A 439 23.64 66.53 -23.28
CA CYS A 439 24.19 66.10 -24.57
C CYS A 439 23.89 67.09 -25.71
N VAL A 440 22.77 67.82 -25.65
CA VAL A 440 22.55 69.01 -26.51
C VAL A 440 23.63 70.07 -26.26
N ARG A 441 23.95 70.38 -25.00
CA ARG A 441 25.01 71.35 -24.67
C ARG A 441 26.38 70.89 -25.18
N ALA A 442 26.74 69.63 -24.96
CA ALA A 442 27.98 69.04 -25.47
C ALA A 442 28.07 69.13 -27.00
N ARG A 443 27.02 68.72 -27.72
CA ARG A 443 27.03 68.75 -29.19
C ARG A 443 27.09 70.17 -29.76
N ARG A 444 26.41 71.15 -29.15
CA ARG A 444 26.56 72.56 -29.57
C ARG A 444 28.00 73.04 -29.46
N PHE A 445 28.67 72.70 -28.36
CA PHE A 445 30.06 73.07 -28.14
C PHE A 445 31.01 72.39 -29.16
N GLU A 446 30.78 71.12 -29.51
CA GLU A 446 31.53 70.44 -30.58
C GLU A 446 31.35 71.13 -31.95
N LEU A 447 30.11 71.46 -32.31
CA LEU A 447 29.77 72.14 -33.57
C LEU A 447 30.30 73.57 -33.64
N GLU A 448 30.32 74.31 -32.53
CA GLU A 448 30.86 75.68 -32.44
C GLU A 448 32.39 75.71 -32.57
N ASN A 449 33.09 74.70 -32.03
CA ASN A 449 34.55 74.61 -32.08
C ASN A 449 35.10 73.84 -33.29
N GLY A 450 34.24 73.38 -34.21
CA GLY A 450 34.65 72.69 -35.44
C GLY A 450 35.30 71.31 -35.21
N VAL A 451 35.02 70.67 -34.07
CA VAL A 451 35.54 69.33 -33.74
C VAL A 451 34.54 68.28 -34.24
N THR A 452 34.79 67.76 -35.44
CA THR A 452 34.02 66.67 -36.06
C THR A 452 34.56 65.30 -35.70
#